data_AF-A0A9X5HGF5-F1
#
_entry.id   AF-A0A9X5HGF5-F1
#
_cell.length_a   1.000
_cell.length_b   1.000
_cell.length_c   1.000
_cell.angle_alpha   90.00
_cell.angle_beta   90.00
_cell.angle_gamma   90.00
#
_symmetry.space_group_name_H-M   'P 1'
#
loop_
_entity.id
_entity.type
_entity.pdbx_description
1 polymer ?
#
loop_
_entity_poly.entity_id
_entity_poly.type
_entity_poly.pdbx_seq_one_letter_code
_entity_poly.pdbx_strand_id
1 'polypeptide(L)'
;MGEGKSDLALPLSDLEDYGRRLRSLKKRMNHTKKLFDSYKDDIGDGSVNDALSDFESNWEDGREDITQQLDALADMSDAVVREFNKLENELTKQVNEKMRVEDKRPKKGNGAKE
;
A
#
# COMPACT_ATOMS: atom_id res chain seq x y z
N MET A 1 4.55 11.51 33.65
CA MET A 1 5.38 10.59 32.86
C MET A 1 4.44 9.92 31.89
N GLY A 2 4.35 10.42 30.67
CA GLY A 2 3.45 9.85 29.65
C GLY A 2 4.08 8.58 29.12
N GLU A 3 3.34 7.48 29.14
CA GLU A 3 3.72 6.23 28.49
C GLU A 3 3.95 6.51 27.01
N GLY A 4 5.23 6.62 26.64
CA GLY A 4 5.64 6.72 25.25
C GLY A 4 5.25 5.42 24.57
N LYS A 5 4.12 5.44 23.84
CA LYS A 5 3.88 4.50 22.75
C LYS A 5 5.18 4.39 21.98
N SER A 6 5.72 3.19 21.89
CA SER A 6 7.02 2.92 21.29
C SER A 6 7.19 3.74 20.01
N ASP A 7 8.25 4.55 19.93
CA ASP A 7 8.58 5.45 18.80
C ASP A 7 8.82 4.69 17.47
N LEU A 8 8.61 3.36 17.50
CA LEU A 8 8.82 2.37 16.45
C LEU A 8 7.53 1.63 16.06
N ALA A 9 6.39 1.95 16.68
CA ALA A 9 5.09 1.40 16.28
C ALA A 9 4.68 2.08 14.97
N LEU A 10 5.17 1.56 13.84
CA LEU A 10 4.73 2.03 12.54
C LEU A 10 3.23 1.75 12.37
N PRO A 11 2.42 2.75 11.95
CA PRO A 11 1.01 2.54 11.70
C PRO A 11 0.83 1.85 10.34
N LEU A 12 1.12 0.54 10.28
CA LEU A 12 1.13 -0.23 9.03
C LEU A 12 -0.22 -0.19 8.32
N SER A 13 -1.33 -0.26 9.07
CA SER A 13 -2.68 -0.14 8.49
C SER A 13 -2.92 1.23 7.84
N ASP A 14 -2.40 2.31 8.44
CA ASP A 14 -2.53 3.66 7.88
C ASP A 14 -1.66 3.82 6.62
N LEU A 15 -0.48 3.17 6.57
CA LEU A 15 0.39 3.13 5.40
C LEU A 15 -0.25 2.33 4.24
N GLU A 16 -0.88 1.19 4.52
CA GLU A 16 -1.65 0.44 3.52
C GLU A 16 -2.84 1.27 2.99
N ASP A 17 -3.55 1.96 3.88
CA ASP A 17 -4.64 2.85 3.50
C ASP A 17 -4.15 4.04 2.68
N TYR A 18 -3.00 4.60 3.04
CA TYR A 18 -2.38 5.69 2.31
C TYR A 18 -2.04 5.29 0.88
N GLY A 19 -1.35 4.15 0.68
CA GLY A 19 -1.07 3.63 -0.66
C GLY A 19 -2.34 3.40 -1.50
N ARG A 20 -3.41 2.87 -0.88
CA ARG A 20 -4.73 2.72 -1.54
C ARG A 20 -5.34 4.06 -1.94
N ARG A 21 -5.27 5.08 -1.09
CA ARG A 21 -5.79 6.43 -1.35
C ARG A 21 -5.05 7.10 -2.50
N LEU A 22 -3.72 7.00 -2.55
CA LEU A 22 -2.91 7.55 -3.65
C LEU A 22 -3.29 6.93 -5.00
N ARG A 23 -3.42 5.60 -5.05
CA ARG A 23 -3.88 4.89 -6.26
C ARG A 23 -5.31 5.27 -6.66
N SER A 24 -6.19 5.52 -5.68
CA SER A 24 -7.55 6.01 -5.93
C SER A 24 -7.54 7.41 -6.54
N LEU A 25 -6.68 8.31 -6.03
CA LEU A 25 -6.51 9.65 -6.57
C LEU A 25 -6.03 9.60 -8.04
N LYS A 26 -5.00 8.79 -8.33
CA LYS A 26 -4.55 8.53 -9.70
C LYS A 26 -5.68 8.05 -10.62
N LYS A 27 -6.51 7.11 -10.15
CA LYS A 27 -7.67 6.61 -10.93
C LYS A 27 -8.66 7.73 -11.25
N ARG A 28 -8.97 8.60 -10.28
CA ARG A 28 -9.88 9.74 -10.49
C ARG A 28 -9.31 10.73 -11.50
N MET A 29 -8.02 11.06 -11.40
CA MET A 29 -7.35 11.94 -12.35
C MET A 29 -7.34 11.36 -13.78
N ASN A 30 -7.16 10.04 -13.92
CA ASN A 30 -7.25 9.34 -15.22
C ASN A 30 -8.69 9.33 -15.77
N HIS A 31 -9.69 9.29 -14.90
CA HIS A 31 -11.09 9.27 -15.31
C HIS A 31 -11.53 10.60 -15.94
N THR A 32 -10.99 11.72 -15.45
CA THR A 32 -11.22 13.04 -16.03
C THR A 32 -10.87 13.09 -17.53
N LYS A 33 -9.74 12.50 -17.95
CA LYS A 33 -9.38 12.38 -19.37
C LYS A 33 -10.45 11.61 -20.17
N LYS A 34 -10.85 10.44 -19.67
CA LYS A 34 -11.87 9.58 -20.32
C LYS A 34 -13.23 10.26 -20.47
N LEU A 35 -13.59 11.14 -19.55
CA LEU A 35 -14.82 11.91 -19.66
C LEU A 35 -14.76 12.88 -20.85
N PHE A 36 -13.64 13.59 -21.04
CA PHE A 36 -13.49 14.50 -22.18
C PHE A 36 -13.47 13.75 -23.51
N ASP A 37 -12.74 12.64 -23.60
CA ASP A 37 -12.77 11.74 -24.76
C ASP A 37 -14.20 11.36 -25.16
N SER A 38 -15.06 11.07 -24.17
CA SER A 38 -16.43 10.62 -24.42
C SER A 38 -17.36 11.69 -24.99
N TYR A 39 -17.05 12.98 -24.80
CA TYR A 39 -17.87 14.09 -25.31
C TYR A 39 -17.46 14.57 -26.70
N LYS A 40 -16.29 14.13 -27.20
CA LYS A 40 -15.70 14.64 -28.45
C LYS A 40 -16.59 14.45 -29.68
N ASP A 41 -17.29 13.32 -29.75
CA ASP A 41 -18.16 12.98 -30.89
C ASP A 41 -19.60 13.54 -30.72
N ASP A 42 -19.98 13.89 -29.48
CA ASP A 42 -21.31 14.41 -29.14
C ASP A 42 -21.40 15.95 -29.29
N ILE A 43 -20.26 16.62 -29.40
CA ILE A 43 -20.16 18.07 -29.55
C ILE A 43 -20.05 18.43 -31.04
N GLY A 44 -21.10 19.08 -31.56
CA GLY A 44 -21.18 19.49 -32.96
C GLY A 44 -20.47 20.81 -33.29
N ASP A 45 -19.93 21.53 -32.29
CA ASP A 45 -19.20 22.78 -32.49
C ASP A 45 -17.69 22.53 -32.49
N GLY A 46 -17.04 22.83 -33.62
CA GLY A 46 -15.60 22.62 -33.80
C GLY A 46 -14.73 23.41 -32.82
N SER A 47 -15.15 24.62 -32.44
CA SER A 47 -14.38 25.45 -31.49
C SER A 47 -14.40 24.89 -30.07
N VAL A 48 -15.50 24.24 -29.68
CA VAL A 48 -15.60 23.54 -28.40
C VAL A 48 -14.73 22.27 -28.41
N ASN A 49 -14.72 21.53 -29.52
CA ASN A 49 -13.85 20.35 -29.66
C ASN A 49 -12.36 20.69 -29.64
N ASP A 50 -11.97 21.80 -30.25
CA ASP A 50 -10.59 22.29 -30.20
C ASP A 50 -10.22 22.68 -28.76
N ALA A 51 -11.08 23.44 -28.07
CA ALA A 51 -10.85 23.84 -26.69
C ALA A 51 -10.77 22.65 -25.72
N LEU A 52 -11.59 21.62 -25.93
CA LEU A 52 -11.53 20.38 -25.15
C LEU A 52 -10.27 19.58 -25.45
N SER A 53 -9.82 19.53 -26.71
CA SER A 53 -8.58 18.84 -27.09
C SER A 53 -7.36 19.54 -26.48
N ASP A 54 -7.32 20.87 -26.53
CA ASP A 54 -6.27 21.67 -25.89
C ASP A 54 -6.27 21.48 -24.37
N PHE A 55 -7.45 21.48 -23.74
CA PHE A 55 -7.58 21.21 -22.32
C PHE A 55 -7.09 19.80 -21.97
N GLU A 56 -7.52 18.78 -22.72
CA GLU A 56 -7.15 17.38 -22.50
C GLU A 56 -5.63 17.19 -22.58
N SER A 57 -4.99 17.75 -23.62
CA SER A 57 -3.53 17.71 -23.79
C SER A 57 -2.81 18.34 -22.59
N ASN A 58 -3.17 19.56 -22.23
CA ASN A 58 -2.55 20.25 -21.09
C ASN A 58 -2.83 19.54 -19.76
N TRP A 59 -4.01 18.93 -19.63
CA TRP A 59 -4.39 18.14 -18.46
C TRP A 59 -3.54 16.87 -18.35
N GLU A 60 -3.32 16.15 -19.46
CA GLU A 60 -2.48 14.96 -19.52
C GLU A 60 -1.02 15.29 -19.18
N ASP A 61 -0.46 16.33 -19.79
CA ASP A 61 0.91 16.76 -19.53
C ASP A 61 1.08 17.18 -18.06
N GLY A 62 0.19 18.04 -17.56
CA GLY A 62 0.28 18.59 -16.21
C GLY A 62 0.15 17.53 -15.10
N ARG A 63 -0.47 16.39 -15.37
CA ARG A 63 -0.69 15.31 -14.39
C ARG A 63 0.25 14.13 -14.53
N GLU A 64 1.05 14.05 -15.60
CA GLU A 64 1.93 12.92 -15.82
C GLU A 64 2.90 12.75 -14.64
N ASP A 65 3.62 13.81 -14.30
CA ASP A 65 4.57 13.85 -13.18
C ASP A 65 3.90 13.53 -11.84
N ILE A 66 2.72 14.10 -11.60
CA ILE A 66 1.94 13.84 -10.37
C ILE A 66 1.58 12.36 -10.28
N THR A 67 1.16 11.77 -11.40
CA THR A 67 0.74 10.37 -11.45
C THR A 67 1.90 9.43 -11.14
N GLN A 68 3.09 9.70 -11.69
CA GLN A 68 4.31 8.94 -11.40
C GLN A 68 4.73 9.06 -9.92
N GLN A 69 4.65 10.27 -9.35
CA GLN A 69 4.95 10.50 -7.93
C GLN A 69 3.95 9.78 -7.01
N LEU A 70 2.66 9.77 -7.35
CA LEU A 70 1.64 9.04 -6.60
C LEU A 70 1.91 7.53 -6.59
N ASP A 71 2.37 6.95 -7.70
CA ASP A 71 2.77 5.54 -7.74
C ASP A 71 3.99 5.28 -6.86
N ALA A 72 5.04 6.09 -6.99
CA ALA A 72 6.27 5.94 -6.21
C ALA A 72 6.01 5.99 -4.70
N LEU A 73 5.14 6.92 -4.25
CA LEU A 73 4.73 7.03 -2.86
C LEU A 73 3.90 5.82 -2.39
N ALA A 74 3.01 5.31 -3.23
CA ALA A 74 2.23 4.11 -2.92
C ALA A 74 3.13 2.87 -2.80
N ASP A 75 4.08 2.71 -3.72
CA ASP A 75 5.02 1.58 -3.74
C ASP A 75 5.99 1.62 -2.55
N MET A 76 6.42 2.81 -2.14
CA MET A 76 7.20 2.99 -0.92
C MET A 76 6.40 2.59 0.32
N SER A 77 5.13 2.98 0.40
CA SER A 77 4.25 2.62 1.51
C SER A 77 4.06 1.10 1.60
N ASP A 78 3.81 0.45 0.47
CA ASP A 78 3.71 -1.02 0.38
C ASP A 78 5.03 -1.71 0.74
N ALA A 79 6.18 -1.13 0.35
CA ALA A 79 7.49 -1.67 0.70
C ALA A 79 7.73 -1.63 2.21
N VAL A 80 7.39 -0.52 2.88
CA VAL A 80 7.50 -0.39 4.34
C VAL A 80 6.66 -1.46 5.04
N VAL A 81 5.40 -1.61 4.64
CA VAL A 81 4.48 -2.62 5.20
C VAL A 81 5.03 -4.03 5.00
N ARG A 82 5.50 -4.34 3.79
CA ARG A 82 6.05 -5.65 3.46
C ARG A 82 7.29 -5.99 4.30
N GLU A 83 8.25 -5.07 4.40
CA GLU A 83 9.48 -5.32 5.14
C GLU A 83 9.23 -5.42 6.66
N PHE A 84 8.29 -4.64 7.21
CA PHE A 84 7.87 -4.79 8.61
C PHE A 84 7.20 -6.14 8.87
N ASN A 85 6.27 -6.57 8.02
CA ASN A 85 5.61 -7.87 8.15
C ASN A 85 6.63 -9.03 8.04
N LYS A 86 7.65 -8.91 7.18
CA LYS A 86 8.75 -9.91 7.13
C LYS A 86 9.52 -9.96 8.44
N LEU A 87 9.93 -8.79 8.97
CA LEU A 87 10.65 -8.68 10.23
C LEU A 87 9.84 -9.31 11.38
N GLU A 88 8.55 -9.01 11.48
CA GLU A 88 7.66 -9.57 12.50
C GLU A 88 7.52 -11.10 12.38
N ASN A 89 7.37 -11.61 11.15
CA ASN A 89 7.31 -13.05 10.90
C ASN A 89 8.60 -13.77 11.27
N GLU A 90 9.76 -13.19 10.95
CA GLU A 90 11.06 -13.75 11.32
C GLU A 90 11.25 -13.76 12.83
N LEU A 91 10.90 -12.67 13.51
CA LEU A 91 10.98 -12.57 14.97
C LEU A 91 10.05 -13.60 15.63
N THR A 92 8.81 -13.73 15.16
CA THR A 92 7.84 -14.71 15.66
C THR A 92 8.34 -16.14 15.51
N LYS A 93 8.94 -16.48 14.36
CA LYS A 93 9.57 -17.79 14.13
C LYS A 93 10.69 -18.06 15.13
N GLN A 94 11.60 -17.10 15.32
CA GLN A 94 12.71 -17.25 16.26
C GLN A 94 12.24 -17.43 17.70
N VAL A 95 11.21 -16.68 18.13
CA VAL A 95 10.62 -16.81 19.47
C VAL A 95 9.99 -18.20 19.63
N ASN A 96 9.19 -18.64 18.67
CA ASN A 96 8.54 -19.95 18.71
C ASN A 96 9.55 -21.10 18.70
N GLU A 97 10.63 -20.97 17.92
CA GLU A 97 11.72 -21.95 17.88
C GLU A 97 12.41 -22.04 19.24
N LYS A 98 12.78 -20.91 19.85
CA LYS A 98 13.39 -20.87 21.19
C LYS A 98 12.47 -21.47 22.27
N MET A 99 11.18 -21.14 22.25
CA MET A 99 10.21 -21.71 23.21
C MET A 99 10.00 -23.22 23.02
N ARG A 100 10.08 -23.74 21.78
CA ARG A 100 9.99 -25.20 21.52
C ARG A 100 11.15 -26.00 22.11
N VAL A 101 12.32 -25.38 22.29
CA VAL A 101 13.52 -26.04 22.82
C VAL A 101 13.44 -26.22 24.36
N GLU A 102 12.56 -25.50 25.06
CA GLU A 102 12.43 -25.58 26.52
C GLU A 102 11.58 -26.76 27.05
N ASP A 103 10.90 -27.55 26.20
CA ASP A 103 10.19 -28.76 26.69
C ASP A 103 11.14 -29.96 26.86
N LYS A 104 12.11 -29.83 27.77
CA LYS A 104 12.97 -30.93 28.25
C LYS A 104 12.37 -31.63 29.47
N ARG A 105 11.05 -31.84 29.52
CA ARG A 105 10.45 -32.68 30.56
C ARG A 105 10.87 -34.14 30.34
N PRO A 106 11.59 -34.79 31.27
CA PRO A 106 11.98 -36.17 31.12
C PRO A 106 10.70 -37.02 31.06
N LYS A 107 10.50 -37.77 29.98
CA LYS A 107 9.46 -38.81 29.93
C LYS A 107 9.76 -39.79 31.06
N LYS A 108 8.97 -39.72 32.14
CA LYS A 108 9.02 -40.66 33.25
C LYS A 108 8.85 -42.06 32.68
N GLY A 109 9.95 -42.82 32.65
CA GLY A 109 9.96 -44.20 32.19
C GLY A 109 8.96 -45.00 32.99
N ASN A 110 8.03 -45.65 32.30
CA ASN A 110 7.13 -46.60 32.91
C ASN A 110 7.94 -47.88 33.18
N GLY A 111 8.61 -47.91 34.33
CA GLY A 111 9.37 -49.03 34.83
C GLY A 111 8.99 -49.30 36.28
N ALA A 112 8.03 -50.21 36.47
CA ALA A 112 7.82 -51.06 37.65
C ALA A 112 6.83 -52.14 37.18
N LYS A 113 7.21 -53.42 37.01
CA LYS A 113 7.40 -54.45 38.07
C LYS A 113 6.19 -54.48 39.01
N GLU A 114 5.49 -55.58 39.25
CA GLU A 114 5.78 -57.02 39.28
C GLU A 114 4.44 -57.79 39.15
#